data_AF-A0A949HM60-F1
#
_entry.id   AF-A0A949HM60-F1
#
_cell.length_a   1.000
_cell.length_b   1.000
_cell.length_c   1.000
_cell.angle_alpha   90.00
_cell.angle_beta   90.00
_cell.angle_gamma   90.00
#
_symmetry.space_group_name_H-M   'P 1'
#
loop_
_entity.id
_entity.type
_entity.pdbx_description
1 polymer ?
#
loop_
_entity_poly.entity_id
_entity_poly.type
_entity_poly.pdbx_seq_one_letter_code
_entity_poly.pdbx_strand_id
1 'polypeptide(L)'
;MENFSRYQQSVIKNYYKNRDAVSLQRAQELLTELYLAEGKKRDKVWDSLFTNLERMGVPEDQLEHLRKQRNPELIAKLIQTML
;
A
#
# COMPACT_ATOMS: atom_id res chain seq x y z
N MET A 1 -12.90 -26.25 17.18
CA MET A 1 -13.00 -25.61 15.85
C MET A 1 -14.19 -24.68 15.92
N GLU A 2 -13.95 -23.37 16.04
CA GLU A 2 -15.01 -22.37 16.24
C GLU A 2 -15.83 -22.21 14.96
N ASN A 3 -17.13 -22.50 15.06
CA ASN A 3 -18.09 -22.42 13.98
C ASN A 3 -18.43 -20.95 13.69
N PHE A 4 -17.60 -20.26 12.92
CA PHE A 4 -18.01 -18.97 12.36
C PHE A 4 -19.16 -19.20 11.37
N SER A 5 -20.32 -18.59 11.65
CA SER A 5 -21.48 -18.56 10.75
C SER A 5 -21.06 -18.06 9.36
N ARG A 6 -21.71 -18.54 8.28
CA ARG A 6 -21.44 -18.10 6.89
C ARG A 6 -21.46 -16.57 6.73
N TYR A 7 -22.24 -15.88 7.57
CA TYR A 7 -22.26 -14.42 7.65
C TYR A 7 -20.97 -13.82 8.24
N GLN A 8 -20.45 -14.39 9.33
CA GLN A 8 -19.19 -13.94 9.96
C GLN A 8 -17.99 -14.18 9.04
N GLN A 9 -17.95 -15.30 8.33
CA GLN A 9 -16.91 -15.59 7.34
C GLN A 9 -16.92 -14.59 6.16
N SER A 10 -18.13 -14.23 5.68
CA SER A 10 -18.33 -13.19 4.66
C SER A 10 -17.81 -11.83 5.13
N VAL A 11 -18.12 -11.42 6.37
CA VAL A 11 -17.65 -10.16 6.94
C VAL A 11 -16.14 -10.15 7.09
N ILE A 12 -15.50 -11.23 7.56
CA ILE A 12 -14.04 -11.32 7.68
C ILE A 12 -13.39 -11.27 6.29
N LYS A 13 -13.89 -12.03 5.32
CA LYS A 13 -13.35 -12.06 3.95
C LYS A 13 -13.54 -10.74 3.22
N ASN A 14 -14.69 -10.09 3.39
CA ASN A 14 -14.96 -8.77 2.84
C ASN A 14 -14.15 -7.69 3.57
N TYR A 15 -13.90 -7.81 4.87
CA TYR A 15 -13.06 -6.90 5.62
C TYR A 15 -11.63 -6.87 5.09
N TYR A 16 -11.02 -8.05 4.84
CA TYR A 16 -9.68 -8.10 4.24
C TYR A 16 -9.67 -7.65 2.77
N LYS A 17 -10.65 -8.08 1.95
CA LYS A 17 -10.75 -7.64 0.55
C LYS A 17 -10.96 -6.12 0.41
N ASN A 18 -11.77 -5.52 1.28
CA ASN A 18 -12.01 -4.08 1.28
C ASN A 18 -10.82 -3.32 1.87
N ARG A 19 -10.11 -3.90 2.85
CA ARG A 19 -8.88 -3.33 3.39
C ARG A 19 -7.79 -3.23 2.32
N ASP A 20 -7.64 -4.25 1.48
CA ASP A 20 -6.68 -4.23 0.38
C ASP A 20 -7.03 -3.15 -0.65
N ALA A 21 -8.32 -2.98 -0.97
CA ALA A 21 -8.79 -1.92 -1.87
C ALA A 21 -8.55 -0.50 -1.30
N VAL A 22 -8.81 -0.30 0.00
CA VAL A 22 -8.54 0.99 0.68
C VAL A 22 -7.04 1.28 0.72
N SER A 23 -6.22 0.27 1.00
CA SER A 23 -4.76 0.43 1.01
C SER A 23 -4.21 0.71 -0.39
N LEU A 24 -4.75 0.10 -1.44
CA LEU A 24 -4.38 0.38 -2.83
C LEU A 24 -4.74 1.81 -3.23
N GLN A 25 -5.95 2.26 -2.92
CA GLN A 25 -6.38 3.64 -3.15
C GLN A 25 -5.45 4.62 -2.43
N ARG A 26 -5.10 4.34 -1.17
CA ARG A 26 -4.17 5.17 -0.41
C ARG A 26 -2.77 5.23 -1.02
N ALA A 27 -2.28 4.13 -1.58
CA ALA A 27 -0.99 4.09 -2.27
C ALA A 27 -1.00 5.00 -3.51
N GLN A 28 -2.10 5.01 -4.29
CA GLN A 28 -2.27 5.87 -5.46
C GLN A 28 -2.29 7.36 -5.09
N GLU A 29 -2.97 7.72 -3.99
CA GLU A 29 -2.97 9.08 -3.46
C GLU A 29 -1.58 9.53 -3.04
N LEU A 30 -0.86 8.70 -2.29
CA LEU A 30 0.50 9.00 -1.83
C LEU A 30 1.48 9.12 -2.99
N LEU A 31 1.35 8.28 -4.02
CA LEU A 31 2.13 8.41 -5.25
C LEU A 31 1.87 9.75 -5.96
N THR A 32 0.60 10.15 -6.07
CA THR A 32 0.25 11.47 -6.63
C THR A 32 0.85 12.59 -5.79
N GLU A 33 0.78 12.49 -4.45
CA GLU A 33 1.34 13.48 -3.54
C GLU A 33 2.88 13.58 -3.65
N LEU A 34 3.60 12.48 -3.98
CA LEU A 34 5.05 12.52 -4.23
C LEU A 34 5.45 13.44 -5.38
N TYR A 35 4.61 13.54 -6.42
CA TYR A 35 4.87 14.45 -7.55
C TYR A 35 4.60 15.91 -7.21
N LEU A 36 3.82 16.18 -6.16
CA LEU A 36 3.44 17.54 -5.74
C LEU A 36 4.24 18.05 -4.52
N ALA A 37 4.79 17.14 -3.71
CA ALA A 37 5.49 17.49 -2.48
C ALA A 37 7.00 17.68 -2.70
N GLU A 38 7.57 18.60 -1.92
CA GLU A 38 9.00 18.91 -1.91
C GLU A 38 9.55 18.95 -0.47
N GLY A 39 10.88 18.90 -0.35
CA GLY A 39 11.62 18.96 0.91
C GLY A 39 11.10 17.98 1.97
N LYS A 40 11.02 18.45 3.22
CA LYS A 40 10.58 17.64 4.37
C LYS A 40 9.19 17.03 4.20
N LYS A 41 8.31 17.66 3.42
CA LYS A 41 6.97 17.10 3.16
C LYS A 41 7.10 15.85 2.30
N ARG A 42 7.91 15.90 1.23
CA ARG A 42 8.14 14.76 0.33
C ARG A 42 8.70 13.55 1.08
N ASP A 43 9.61 13.76 2.03
CA ASP A 43 10.16 12.69 2.87
C ASP A 43 9.07 11.98 3.69
N LYS A 44 8.16 12.73 4.31
CA LYS A 44 7.03 12.15 5.06
C LYS A 44 6.07 11.36 4.17
N VAL A 45 5.87 11.81 2.92
CA VAL A 45 5.04 11.10 1.94
C VAL A 45 5.70 9.77 1.58
N TRP A 46 7.02 9.74 1.36
CA TRP A 46 7.77 8.49 1.17
C TRP A 46 7.61 7.53 2.34
N ASP A 47 7.79 7.99 3.57
CA ASP A 47 7.68 7.14 4.76
C ASP A 47 6.26 6.55 4.90
N SER A 48 5.24 7.38 4.64
CA SER A 48 3.83 6.96 4.66
C SER A 48 3.53 5.94 3.55
N LEU A 49 4.10 6.13 2.36
CA LEU A 49 3.95 5.21 1.23
C LEU A 49 4.55 3.85 1.54
N PHE A 50 5.79 3.79 2.05
CA PHE A 50 6.43 2.52 2.39
C PHE A 50 5.68 1.79 3.51
N THR A 51 5.23 2.51 4.54
CA THR A 51 4.39 1.94 5.60
C THR A 51 3.09 1.34 5.04
N ASN A 52 2.48 1.99 4.05
CA ASN A 52 1.27 1.50 3.41
C ASN A 52 1.54 0.27 2.54
N LEU A 53 2.63 0.26 1.75
CA LEU A 53 3.04 -0.89 0.93
C LEU A 53 3.39 -2.11 1.77
N GLU A 54 4.07 -1.93 2.91
CA GLU A 54 4.33 -3.01 3.87
C GLU A 54 3.02 -3.62 4.40
N ARG A 55 2.02 -2.79 4.74
CA ARG A 55 0.70 -3.26 5.18
C ARG A 55 -0.08 -3.99 4.08
N MET A 56 0.22 -3.71 2.82
CA MET A 56 -0.32 -4.42 1.65
C MET A 56 0.40 -5.75 1.40
N GLY A 57 1.44 -6.07 2.18
CA GLY A 57 2.18 -7.33 2.07
C GLY A 57 3.30 -7.32 1.03
N VAL A 58 3.79 -6.14 0.61
CA VAL A 58 4.98 -6.06 -0.25
C VAL A 58 6.18 -6.62 0.52
N PRO A 59 6.93 -7.57 -0.06
CA PRO A 59 8.11 -8.16 0.59
C PRO A 59 9.17 -7.12 1.00
N GLU A 60 9.82 -7.34 2.14
CA GLU A 60 10.78 -6.38 2.71
C GLU A 60 12.01 -6.17 1.82
N ASP A 61 12.49 -7.20 1.12
CA ASP A 61 13.59 -7.09 0.16
C ASP A 61 13.24 -6.16 -1.03
N GLN A 62 11.98 -6.23 -1.48
CA GLN A 62 11.46 -5.33 -2.50
C GLN A 62 11.31 -3.91 -1.95
N LEU A 63 10.80 -3.74 -0.73
CA LEU A 63 10.70 -2.42 -0.08
C LEU A 63 12.08 -1.77 0.10
N GLU A 64 13.09 -2.53 0.53
CA GLU A 64 14.46 -2.07 0.65
C GLU A 64 15.05 -1.59 -0.69
N HIS A 65 14.79 -2.33 -1.78
CA HIS A 65 15.17 -1.88 -3.11
C HIS A 65 14.50 -0.55 -3.46
N LEU A 66 13.18 -0.44 -3.25
CA LEU A 66 12.41 0.76 -3.56
C LEU A 66 12.82 1.97 -2.69
N ARG A 67 13.13 1.75 -1.40
CA ARG A 67 13.64 2.76 -0.47
C ARG A 67 14.99 3.31 -0.91
N LYS A 68 15.86 2.49 -1.49
CA LYS A 68 17.15 2.94 -2.05
C LYS A 68 16.98 3.77 -3.32
N GLN A 69 16.04 3.38 -4.18
CA GLN A 69 15.79 4.08 -5.44
C GLN A 69 15.03 5.40 -5.24
N ARG A 70 14.08 5.45 -4.30
CA ARG A 70 13.11 6.56 -4.11
C ARG A 70 12.61 7.12 -5.44
N ASN A 71 12.25 6.23 -6.35
CA ASN A 71 11.83 6.54 -7.70
C ASN A 71 10.29 6.35 -7.80
N PRO A 72 9.51 7.43 -7.99
CA PRO A 72 8.04 7.36 -8.09
C PRO A 72 7.55 6.47 -9.25
N GLU A 73 8.28 6.39 -10.35
CA GLU A 73 7.91 5.56 -11.51
C GLU A 73 7.99 4.06 -11.18
N LEU A 74 8.93 3.63 -10.34
CA LEU A 74 8.99 2.24 -9.86
C LEU A 74 7.80 1.89 -8.96
N ILE A 75 7.36 2.84 -8.12
CA ILE A 75 6.14 2.70 -7.31
C ILE A 75 4.92 2.61 -8.21
N ALA A 76 4.81 3.46 -9.23
CA ALA A 76 3.70 3.46 -10.17
C ALA A 76 3.55 2.09 -10.86
N LYS A 77 4.68 1.52 -11.32
CA LYS A 77 4.71 0.17 -11.90
C LYS A 77 4.26 -0.89 -10.90
N LEU A 78 4.72 -0.83 -9.64
CA LEU A 78 4.27 -1.75 -8.60
C LEU A 78 2.76 -1.67 -8.39
N ILE A 79 2.21 -0.47 -8.19
CA ILE A 79 0.78 -0.24 -7.99
C ILE A 79 -0.03 -0.78 -9.18
N GLN A 80 0.46 -0.61 -10.41
CA GLN A 80 -0.21 -1.13 -11.60
C GLN A 80 -0.33 -2.66 -11.61
N THR A 81 0.63 -3.38 -11.01
CA THR A 81 0.56 -4.85 -10.90
C THR A 81 -0.45 -5.35 -9.86
N MET A 82 -0.99 -4.45 -9.02
CA MET A 82 -1.95 -4.74 -7.96
C MET A 82 -3.40 -4.39 -8.34
N LEU A 83 -3.62 -3.85 -9.55
CA LEU A 83 -4.94 -3.55 -10.13
C LEU A 83 -5.54 -4.81 -10.79
#